data_AF-A0A941A6K3-F1
#
_entry.id   AF-A0A941A6K3-F1
#
_cell.length_a   1.000
_cell.length_b   1.000
_cell.length_c   1.000
_cell.angle_alpha   90.00
_cell.angle_beta   90.00
_cell.angle_gamma   90.00
#
_symmetry.space_group_name_H-M   'P 1'
#
loop_
_entity.id
_entity.type
_entity.pdbx_description
1 polymer ?
#
loop_
_entity_poly.entity_id
_entity_poly.type
_entity_poly.pdbx_seq_one_letter_code
_entity_poly.pdbx_strand_id
1 'polypeptide(L)'
;MGRKTIWMNPPLEDLAKKSEGKGRDGQFSRRLGDIVERYGALIKLTPVPELTDSEKMILGVLGANADPTSIRYMGDRVIDTGAAPLAELKALAQKVNSWTVA
;
A
#
# COMPACT_ATOMS: atom_id res chain seq x y z
N MET A 1 8.87 31.89 -16.22
CA MET A 1 8.23 30.69 -15.63
C MET A 1 9.29 29.92 -14.86
N GLY A 2 9.09 29.67 -13.56
CA GLY A 2 10.04 28.88 -12.77
C GLY A 2 10.09 27.43 -13.25
N ARG A 3 11.26 26.78 -13.13
CA ARG A 3 11.37 25.33 -13.38
C ARG A 3 10.47 24.61 -12.38
N LYS A 4 9.56 23.77 -12.88
CA LYS A 4 8.80 22.85 -12.04
C LYS A 4 9.75 21.77 -11.53
N THR A 5 10.14 21.86 -10.26
CA THR A 5 10.90 20.83 -9.57
C THR A 5 9.94 19.88 -8.87
N ILE A 6 10.18 18.58 -9.02
CA ILE A 6 9.47 17.55 -8.27
C ILE A 6 10.30 17.28 -7.03
N TRP A 7 9.66 17.17 -5.87
CA TRP A 7 10.35 16.74 -4.66
C TRP A 7 10.76 15.26 -4.81
N MET A 8 12.02 14.96 -4.52
CA MET A 8 12.61 13.63 -4.68
C MET A 8 12.72 12.97 -3.31
N ASN A 9 11.84 12.00 -3.05
CA ASN A 9 12.00 11.12 -1.89
C ASN A 9 13.00 10.00 -2.22
N PRO A 10 13.48 9.23 -1.23
CA PRO A 10 14.47 8.18 -1.48
C PRO A 10 14.06 7.16 -2.57
N PRO A 11 12.80 6.68 -2.64
CA PRO A 11 12.34 5.84 -3.75
C PRO A 11 12.43 6.48 -5.14
N LEU A 12 12.11 7.77 -5.27
CA LEU A 12 12.22 8.49 -6.54
C LEU A 12 13.68 8.76 -6.91
N GLU A 13 14.55 9.04 -5.94
CA GLU A 13 16.00 9.17 -6.18
C GLU A 13 16.58 7.85 -6.69
N ASP A 14 16.23 6.72 -6.07
CA ASP A 14 16.66 5.40 -6.51
C ASP A 14 16.14 5.05 -7.90
N LEU A 15 14.89 5.44 -8.19
CA LEU A 15 14.30 5.30 -9.51
C LEU A 15 15.06 6.12 -10.55
N ALA A 16 15.44 7.37 -10.22
CA ALA A 16 16.22 8.24 -11.09
C ALA A 16 17.59 7.64 -11.38
N LYS A 17 18.34 7.20 -10.36
CA LYS A 17 19.64 6.52 -10.51
C LYS A 17 19.55 5.29 -11.41
N LYS A 18 18.49 4.46 -11.24
CA LYS A 18 18.25 3.27 -12.08
C LYS A 18 17.89 3.59 -13.54
N SER A 19 17.50 4.83 -13.80
CA SER A 19 17.05 5.35 -15.09
C SER A 19 18.14 6.12 -15.85
N GLU A 20 19.24 6.47 -15.18
CA GLU A 20 20.37 7.19 -15.80
C GLU A 20 21.05 6.36 -16.89
N GLY A 21 21.43 7.02 -18.00
CA GLY A 21 22.18 6.41 -19.10
C GLY A 21 21.40 5.41 -19.95
N LYS A 22 20.12 5.14 -19.66
CA LYS A 22 19.31 4.10 -20.34
C LYS A 22 18.58 4.56 -21.62
N GLY A 23 19.00 5.68 -22.21
CA GLY A 23 18.43 6.19 -23.45
C GLY A 23 16.94 6.53 -23.34
N ARG A 24 16.20 6.45 -24.47
CA ARG A 24 14.79 6.84 -24.56
C ARG A 24 13.83 5.87 -23.84
N ASP A 25 14.24 4.62 -23.67
CA ASP A 25 13.42 3.56 -23.07
C ASP A 25 13.58 3.42 -21.56
N GLY A 26 14.63 3.99 -20.97
CA GLY A 26 14.83 3.98 -19.51
C GLY A 26 14.72 5.35 -18.85
N GLN A 27 14.09 6.34 -19.49
CA GLN A 27 13.91 7.66 -18.87
C GLN A 27 13.07 7.58 -17.60
N PHE A 28 13.49 8.31 -16.56
CA PHE A 28 12.83 8.38 -15.26
C PHE A 28 11.32 8.61 -15.36
N SER A 29 10.89 9.60 -16.15
CA SER A 29 9.47 9.95 -16.30
C SER A 29 8.64 8.82 -16.91
N ARG A 30 9.20 8.07 -17.86
CA ARG A 30 8.52 6.91 -18.46
C ARG A 30 8.36 5.80 -17.44
N ARG A 31 9.43 5.48 -16.71
CA ARG A 31 9.40 4.43 -15.69
C ARG A 31 8.44 4.76 -14.55
N LEU A 32 8.38 6.03 -14.15
CA LEU A 32 7.41 6.51 -13.18
C LEU A 32 5.97 6.36 -13.71
N GLY A 33 5.74 6.73 -14.98
CA GLY A 33 4.46 6.51 -15.67
C GLY A 33 4.03 5.05 -15.64
N ASP A 34 4.90 4.13 -16.06
CA ASP A 34 4.63 2.69 -16.04
C ASP A 34 4.25 2.17 -14.65
N ILE A 35 4.95 2.64 -13.61
CA ILE A 35 4.67 2.26 -12.21
C ILE A 35 3.29 2.75 -11.80
N VAL A 36 2.98 4.02 -12.06
CA VAL A 36 1.68 4.62 -11.72
C VAL A 36 0.54 3.91 -12.45
N GLU A 37 0.71 3.60 -13.74
CA GLU A 37 -0.29 2.87 -14.52
C GLU A 37 -0.54 1.45 -13.98
N ARG A 38 0.53 0.73 -13.62
CA ARG A 38 0.42 -0.62 -13.04
C ARG A 38 -0.31 -0.61 -11.70
N TYR A 39 0.07 0.28 -10.79
CA TYR A 39 -0.63 0.42 -9.51
C TYR A 39 -2.07 0.89 -9.70
N GLY A 40 -2.31 1.80 -10.64
CA GLY A 40 -3.67 2.22 -11.00
C GLY A 40 -4.54 1.07 -11.51
N ALA A 41 -3.98 0.17 -12.33
CA ALA A 41 -4.67 -1.03 -12.78
C ALA A 41 -4.96 -1.99 -11.60
N LEU A 42 -3.98 -2.23 -10.73
CA LEU A 42 -4.16 -3.07 -9.53
C LEU A 42 -5.27 -2.51 -8.63
N ILE A 43 -5.26 -1.22 -8.33
CA ILE A 43 -6.29 -0.57 -7.51
C ILE A 43 -7.68 -0.72 -8.13
N LYS A 44 -7.81 -0.51 -9.45
CA LYS A 44 -9.10 -0.63 -10.15
C LYS A 44 -9.65 -2.06 -10.17
N LEU A 45 -8.77 -3.05 -10.28
CA LEU A 45 -9.16 -4.46 -10.37
C LEU A 45 -9.33 -5.12 -9.00
N THR A 46 -8.78 -4.54 -7.94
CA THR A 46 -8.90 -5.07 -6.58
C THR A 46 -10.29 -4.73 -6.03
N PRO A 47 -11.13 -5.71 -5.67
CA PRO A 47 -12.41 -5.43 -5.04
C PRO A 47 -12.18 -4.77 -3.67
N VAL A 48 -12.90 -3.69 -3.41
CA VAL A 48 -12.86 -3.02 -2.11
C VAL A 48 -13.68 -3.87 -1.13
N PRO A 49 -13.10 -4.31 -0.01
CA PRO A 49 -13.84 -5.10 0.97
C PRO A 49 -14.88 -4.24 1.70
N GLU A 50 -16.04 -4.83 1.94
CA GLU A 50 -17.07 -4.23 2.78
C GLU A 50 -16.66 -4.35 4.26
N LEU A 51 -16.59 -3.18 4.92
CA LEU A 51 -16.14 -3.05 6.30
C LEU A 51 -17.14 -2.22 7.09
N THR A 52 -17.43 -2.64 8.32
CA THR A 52 -18.17 -1.81 9.28
C THR A 52 -17.34 -0.60 9.72
N ASP A 53 -17.98 0.38 10.35
CA ASP A 53 -17.26 1.57 10.83
C ASP A 53 -16.24 1.24 11.93
N SER A 54 -16.52 0.24 12.77
CA SER A 54 -15.56 -0.26 13.76
C SER A 54 -14.35 -0.93 13.10
N GLU A 55 -14.58 -1.77 12.08
CA GLU A 55 -13.51 -2.43 11.33
C GLU A 55 -12.63 -1.40 10.59
N LYS A 56 -13.25 -0.37 9.98
CA LYS A 56 -12.53 0.75 9.36
C LYS A 56 -11.68 1.53 10.36
N MET A 57 -12.19 1.77 11.57
CA MET A 57 -11.44 2.46 12.62
C MET A 57 -10.19 1.67 13.02
N ILE A 58 -10.33 0.36 13.25
CA ILE A 58 -9.22 -0.54 13.61
C ILE A 58 -8.17 -0.57 12.50
N LEU A 59 -8.60 -0.84 11.26
CA LEU A 59 -7.70 -0.94 10.11
C LEU A 59 -7.08 0.41 9.72
N GLY A 60 -7.77 1.53 9.96
CA GLY A 60 -7.25 2.87 9.71
C GLY A 60 -6.04 3.17 10.59
N VAL A 61 -6.10 2.81 11.87
CA VAL A 61 -4.98 2.97 12.81
C VAL A 61 -3.80 2.06 12.43
N LEU A 62 -4.08 0.79 12.11
CA LEU A 62 -3.04 -0.16 11.71
C LEU A 62 -2.40 0.20 10.36
N GLY A 63 -3.20 0.74 9.44
CA GLY A 63 -2.78 1.11 8.09
C GLY A 63 -1.90 2.37 8.02
N ALA A 64 -2.01 3.27 8.99
CA ALA A 64 -1.31 4.56 8.96
C ALA A 64 0.23 4.44 8.90
N ASN A 65 0.78 3.38 9.47
CA ASN A 65 2.22 3.10 9.48
C ASN A 65 2.53 1.71 8.91
N ALA A 66 1.74 1.27 7.93
CA ALA A 66 1.87 -0.08 7.40
C ALA A 66 3.16 -0.24 6.57
N ASP A 67 4.01 -1.17 7.02
CA ASP A 67 5.15 -1.71 6.27
C ASP A 67 4.82 -3.11 5.70
N PRO A 68 5.64 -3.67 4.78
CA PRO A 68 5.37 -4.98 4.19
C PRO A 68 5.15 -6.11 5.20
N THR A 69 5.85 -6.08 6.34
CA THR A 69 5.70 -7.06 7.42
C THR A 69 4.35 -6.88 8.11
N SER A 70 3.99 -5.64 8.44
CA SER A 70 2.69 -5.35 9.05
C SER A 70 1.51 -5.77 8.17
N ILE A 71 1.63 -5.64 6.84
CA ILE A 71 0.61 -6.04 5.88
C ILE A 71 0.51 -7.57 5.84
N ARG A 72 1.65 -8.27 5.83
CA ARG A 72 1.68 -9.74 5.82
C ARG A 72 1.03 -10.35 7.06
N TYR A 73 1.26 -9.77 8.22
CA TYR A 73 0.75 -10.26 9.51
C TYR A 73 -0.43 -9.40 10.03
N MET A 74 -1.18 -8.75 9.12
CA MET A 74 -2.23 -7.81 9.53
C MET A 74 -3.34 -8.49 10.35
N GLY A 75 -3.68 -9.75 10.05
CA GLY A 75 -4.66 -10.50 10.85
C GLY A 75 -4.24 -10.69 12.31
N ASP A 76 -2.98 -11.02 12.55
CA ASP A 76 -2.43 -11.15 13.91
C ASP A 76 -2.44 -9.79 14.62
N ARG A 77 -2.04 -8.73 13.90
CA ARG A 77 -2.06 -7.35 14.43
C ARG A 77 -3.46 -6.88 14.79
N VAL A 78 -4.49 -7.28 14.05
CA VAL A 78 -5.89 -6.99 14.38
C VAL A 78 -6.25 -7.59 15.74
N ILE A 79 -5.88 -8.85 15.99
CA ILE A 79 -6.14 -9.53 17.27
C ILE A 79 -5.40 -8.81 18.40
N ASP A 80 -4.16 -8.40 18.17
CA ASP A 80 -3.32 -7.75 19.17
C ASP A 80 -3.77 -6.32 19.54
N THR A 81 -4.66 -5.70 18.76
CA THR A 81 -5.15 -4.35 19.07
C THR A 81 -5.94 -4.26 20.37
N GLY A 82 -6.66 -5.32 20.75
CA GLY A 82 -7.59 -5.30 21.89
C GLY A 82 -8.69 -4.24 21.79
N ALA A 83 -8.93 -3.65 20.60
CA ALA A 83 -9.83 -2.51 20.42
C ALA A 83 -11.32 -2.87 20.42
N ALA A 84 -11.64 -4.17 20.35
CA ALA A 84 -12.99 -4.71 20.32
C ALA A 84 -13.02 -6.10 20.99
N PRO A 85 -14.21 -6.69 21.25
CA PRO A 85 -14.31 -8.05 21.76
C PRO A 85 -13.57 -9.07 20.88
N LEU A 86 -12.94 -10.06 21.50
CA LEU A 86 -12.09 -11.05 20.80
C LEU A 86 -12.83 -11.78 19.66
N ALA A 87 -14.13 -12.01 19.79
CA ALA A 87 -14.93 -12.63 18.74
C ALA A 87 -15.00 -11.77 17.47
N GLU A 88 -15.16 -10.45 17.62
CA GLU A 88 -15.18 -9.49 16.51
C GLU A 88 -13.79 -9.36 15.88
N LEU A 89 -12.74 -9.28 16.70
CA LEU A 89 -11.36 -9.21 16.21
C LEU A 89 -10.97 -10.46 15.42
N LYS A 90 -11.38 -11.66 15.86
CA LYS A 90 -11.16 -12.91 15.13
C LYS A 90 -11.90 -12.92 13.79
N ALA A 91 -13.13 -12.42 13.75
CA ALA A 91 -13.87 -12.32 12.49
C ALA A 91 -13.20 -11.34 11.51
N LEU A 92 -12.76 -10.18 12.00
CA LEU A 92 -12.01 -9.22 11.19
C LEU A 92 -10.66 -9.78 10.72
N ALA A 93 -9.92 -10.45 11.60
CA ALA A 93 -8.65 -11.09 11.24
C ALA A 93 -8.82 -12.16 10.15
N GLN A 94 -9.89 -12.96 10.22
CA GLN A 94 -10.23 -13.91 9.16
C GLN A 94 -10.53 -13.22 7.83
N LYS A 95 -11.29 -12.12 7.83
CA LYS A 95 -11.52 -11.32 6.62
C LYS A 95 -10.21 -10.81 6.04
N VAL A 96 -9.37 -10.19 6.86
CA VAL A 96 -8.07 -9.64 6.45
C VAL A 96 -7.17 -10.70 5.84
N ASN A 97 -7.07 -11.87 6.48
CA ASN A 97 -6.26 -12.99 5.99
C ASN A 97 -6.79 -13.58 4.67
N SER A 98 -8.05 -13.35 4.32
CA SER A 98 -8.59 -13.75 3.01
C SER A 98 -8.18 -12.81 1.87
N TRP A 99 -7.70 -11.61 2.18
CA TRP A 99 -7.25 -10.63 1.17
C TRP A 99 -5.77 -10.73 0.87
N THR A 100 -4.98 -11.34 1.76
CA THR A 100 -3.57 -11.63 1.54
C THR A 100 -3.41 -12.99 0.86
N VAL A 101 -2.65 -13.02 -0.22
CA VAL A 101 -2.20 -14.28 -0.84
C VAL A 101 -1.06 -14.82 0.03
N ALA A 102 -1.16 -16.08 0.47
CA ALA A 102 -0.19 -16.75 1.34
C ALA A 102 1.25 -16.76 0.79
#